data_AF-A0AAD5B4V4-F1
#
_entry.id   AF-A0AAD5B4V4-F1
#
_cell.length_a   1.000
_cell.length_b   1.000
_cell.length_c   1.000
_cell.angle_alpha   90.00
_cell.angle_beta   90.00
_cell.angle_gamma   90.00
#
_symmetry.space_group_name_H-M   'P 1'
#
loop_
_entity.id
_entity.type
_entity.pdbx_description
1 polymer ?
#
loop_
_entity_poly.entity_id
_entity_poly.type
_entity_poly.pdbx_seq_one_letter_code
_entity_poly.pdbx_strand_id
1 'polypeptide(L)'
;FNLSLLKVIMSDLQQGMALLIAAFHKYSGKEGDKYTLSKGELKDLLTAELGEIFGKSQDKLALDKIFKDLDANADGAVDFQEYVTLVACITMMCNEFF
;
A
#
# COMPACT_ATOMS: atom_id res chain seq x y z
N PHE A 1 23.52 -9.09 -7.72
CA PHE A 1 22.16 -9.56 -8.02
C PHE A 1 21.59 -8.69 -9.14
N ASN A 2 21.46 -9.23 -10.35
CA ASN A 2 21.02 -8.45 -11.52
C ASN A 2 19.49 -8.55 -11.64
N LEU A 3 18.77 -7.51 -11.19
CA LEU A 3 17.31 -7.43 -11.26
C LEU A 3 16.78 -7.44 -12.71
N SER A 4 17.62 -7.06 -13.68
CA SER A 4 17.25 -6.96 -15.10
C SER A 4 17.00 -8.31 -15.76
N LEU A 5 17.63 -9.39 -15.27
CA LEU A 5 17.46 -10.75 -15.81
C LEU A 5 16.16 -11.42 -15.33
N LEU A 6 15.64 -11.01 -14.17
CA LEU A 6 14.38 -11.52 -13.59
C LEU A 6 13.13 -10.99 -14.29
N LYS A 7 13.26 -9.91 -15.08
CA LYS A 7 12.16 -9.29 -15.84
C LYS A 7 11.61 -10.16 -16.98
N VAL A 8 12.23 -11.33 -17.25
CA VAL A 8 11.91 -12.21 -18.38
C VAL A 8 11.13 -13.49 -17.96
N ILE A 9 10.87 -13.75 -16.67
CA ILE A 9 10.26 -15.04 -16.22
C ILE A 9 8.90 -14.89 -15.50
N MET A 10 8.43 -13.69 -15.21
CA MET A 10 7.14 -13.49 -14.52
C MET A 10 6.03 -13.12 -15.50
N SER A 11 4.88 -13.79 -15.38
CA SER A 11 3.62 -13.35 -16.01
C SER A 11 3.21 -11.97 -15.47
N ASP A 12 2.39 -11.23 -16.22
CA ASP A 12 1.93 -9.89 -15.82
C ASP A 12 1.28 -9.88 -14.43
N LEU A 13 0.54 -10.94 -14.09
CA LEU A 13 -0.07 -11.09 -12.77
C LEU A 13 0.98 -11.29 -11.67
N GLN A 14 1.99 -12.13 -11.90
CA GLN A 14 3.10 -12.31 -10.95
C GLN A 14 3.92 -11.03 -10.80
N GLN A 15 4.12 -10.30 -11.89
CA GLN A 15 4.77 -8.99 -11.88
C GLN A 15 3.97 -8.00 -11.04
N GLY A 16 2.63 -7.95 -11.20
CA GLY A 16 1.74 -7.13 -10.38
C GLY A 16 1.83 -7.47 -8.90
N MET A 17 1.74 -8.77 -8.54
CA MET A 17 1.89 -9.22 -7.15
C MET A 17 3.25 -8.82 -6.56
N ALA A 18 4.34 -9.00 -7.31
CA ALA A 18 5.68 -8.62 -6.86
C ALA A 18 5.81 -7.11 -6.64
N LEU A 19 5.17 -6.29 -7.47
CA LEU A 19 5.15 -4.83 -7.31
C LEU A 19 4.38 -4.40 -6.05
N LEU A 20 3.25 -5.05 -5.73
CA LEU A 20 2.49 -4.78 -4.50
C LEU A 20 3.32 -5.10 -3.24
N ILE A 21 3.98 -6.26 -3.23
CA ILE A 21 4.86 -6.67 -2.12
C ILE A 21 6.04 -5.70 -1.97
N ALA A 22 6.67 -5.33 -3.09
CA ALA A 22 7.81 -4.39 -3.09
C ALA A 22 7.39 -3.00 -2.61
N ALA A 23 6.21 -2.52 -3.00
CA ALA A 23 5.67 -1.25 -2.53
C ALA A 23 5.44 -1.28 -1.02
N PHE A 24 4.80 -2.33 -0.48
CA PHE A 24 4.61 -2.44 0.97
C PHE A 24 5.94 -2.37 1.74
N HIS A 25 6.92 -3.21 1.37
CA HIS A 25 8.22 -3.26 2.04
C HIS A 25 9.11 -2.04 1.81
N LYS A 26 8.80 -1.19 0.81
CA LYS A 26 9.49 0.09 0.61
C LYS A 26 9.11 1.10 1.70
N TYR A 27 7.93 0.98 2.30
CA TYR A 27 7.44 1.90 3.33
C TYR A 27 7.42 1.30 4.74
N SER A 28 7.25 -0.02 4.88
CA SER A 28 7.23 -0.71 6.18
C SER A 28 8.62 -0.78 6.83
N GLY A 29 8.65 -0.83 8.16
CA GLY A 29 9.89 -1.06 8.93
C GLY A 29 10.86 0.10 9.01
N LYS A 30 10.47 1.30 8.58
CA LYS A 30 11.17 2.55 8.91
C LYS A 30 10.98 2.91 10.38
N GLU A 31 9.82 2.58 10.94
CA GLU A 31 9.44 2.83 12.33
C GLU A 31 8.76 1.58 12.92
N GLY A 32 9.36 0.97 13.95
CA GLY A 32 8.75 -0.14 14.66
C GLY A 32 8.93 -1.49 13.97
N ASP A 33 7.82 -2.17 13.64
CA ASP A 33 7.82 -3.54 13.07
C ASP A 33 8.00 -3.50 11.54
N LYS A 34 8.92 -4.31 11.03
CA LYS A 34 9.22 -4.42 9.60
C LYS A 34 8.12 -5.07 8.76
N TYR A 35 7.17 -5.75 9.41
CA TYR A 35 6.08 -6.46 8.75
C TYR A 35 4.76 -5.68 8.72
N THR A 36 4.74 -4.48 9.31
CA THR A 36 3.54 -3.64 9.38
C THR A 36 3.87 -2.22 8.95
N LEU A 37 2.85 -1.46 8.56
CA LEU A 37 2.94 -0.02 8.35
C LEU A 37 2.44 0.71 9.60
N SER A 38 3.28 1.57 10.17
CA SER A 38 2.85 2.58 11.11
C SER A 38 1.93 3.58 10.42
N LYS A 39 1.18 4.37 11.19
CA LYS A 39 0.35 5.45 10.65
C LYS A 39 1.15 6.48 9.84
N GLY A 40 2.40 6.73 10.22
CA GLY A 40 3.30 7.61 9.47
C GLY A 40 3.73 6.97 8.15
N GLU A 41 4.09 5.70 8.17
CA GLU A 41 4.52 4.95 6.99
C GLU A 41 3.38 4.78 5.98
N LEU A 42 2.15 4.50 6.46
CA LEU A 42 0.97 4.45 5.60
C LEU A 42 0.72 5.80 4.93
N LYS A 43 0.83 6.91 5.66
CA LYS A 43 0.69 8.25 5.08
C LYS A 43 1.70 8.50 3.97
N ASP A 44 2.95 8.12 4.18
CA ASP A 44 4.01 8.27 3.18
C ASP A 44 3.72 7.44 1.92
N LEU A 45 3.26 6.20 2.10
CA LEU A 45 2.86 5.31 1.00
C LEU A 45 1.72 5.94 0.20
N LEU A 46 0.64 6.34 0.87
CA LEU A 46 -0.54 6.93 0.22
C LEU A 46 -0.20 8.22 -0.52
N THR A 47 0.64 9.07 0.08
CA THR A 47 1.04 10.35 -0.53
C THR A 47 1.91 10.12 -1.76
N ALA A 48 2.86 9.19 -1.70
CA ALA A 48 3.85 8.97 -2.75
C ALA A 48 3.31 8.13 -3.91
N GLU A 49 2.56 7.06 -3.63
CA GLU A 49 2.10 6.10 -4.64
C GLU A 49 0.67 6.39 -5.11
N LEU A 50 -0.18 6.97 -4.24
CA LEU A 50 -1.62 7.17 -4.49
C LEU A 50 -2.06 8.64 -4.41
N GLY A 51 -1.11 9.59 -4.37
CA GLY A 51 -1.40 11.02 -4.21
C GLY A 51 -2.21 11.64 -5.35
N GLU A 52 -2.20 11.04 -6.54
CA GLU A 52 -3.06 11.45 -7.66
C GLU A 52 -4.50 10.96 -7.50
N ILE A 53 -4.72 9.80 -6.87
CA ILE A 53 -6.04 9.22 -6.62
C ILE A 53 -6.73 9.92 -5.46
N PHE A 54 -5.99 10.18 -4.37
CA PHE A 54 -6.54 10.78 -3.15
C PHE A 54 -6.37 12.31 -3.07
N GLY A 55 -5.67 12.92 -4.03
CA GLY A 55 -5.30 14.33 -4.00
C GLY A 55 -4.13 14.62 -3.05
N LYS A 56 -3.29 15.60 -3.40
CA LYS A 56 -2.09 15.98 -2.64
C LYS A 56 -2.36 16.56 -1.23
N SER A 57 -3.61 16.90 -0.94
CA SER A 57 -4.06 17.37 0.37
C SER A 57 -4.86 16.28 1.08
N GLN A 58 -4.20 15.19 1.45
CA GLN A 58 -4.82 14.23 2.36
C GLN A 58 -4.95 14.89 3.73
N ASP A 59 -6.17 15.31 4.04
CA ASP A 59 -6.51 15.92 5.32
C ASP A 59 -6.21 14.93 6.45
N LYS A 60 -5.72 15.41 7.59
CA LYS A 60 -5.31 14.53 8.70
C LYS A 60 -6.48 13.63 9.15
N LEU A 61 -7.71 14.16 9.08
CA LEU A 61 -8.93 13.43 9.38
C LEU A 61 -9.24 12.30 8.38
N ALA A 62 -8.95 12.52 7.10
CA ALA A 62 -9.15 11.50 6.07
C ALA A 62 -8.15 10.35 6.21
N LEU A 63 -6.88 10.69 6.49
CA LEU A 63 -5.85 9.69 6.80
C LEU A 63 -6.17 8.90 8.06
N ASP A 64 -6.63 9.57 9.11
CA ASP A 64 -7.03 8.92 10.37
C ASP A 64 -8.18 7.96 10.15
N LYS A 65 -9.14 8.33 9.29
CA LYS A 65 -10.26 7.46 8.92
C LYS A 65 -9.78 6.26 8.09
N ILE A 66 -8.97 6.48 7.06
CA ILE A 66 -8.42 5.40 6.23
C ILE A 66 -7.62 4.43 7.10
N PHE A 67 -6.73 4.94 7.96
CA PHE A 67 -5.95 4.10 8.86
C PHE A 67 -6.85 3.25 9.75
N LYS A 68 -7.87 3.86 10.36
CA LYS A 68 -8.82 3.15 11.23
C LYS A 68 -9.69 2.14 10.48
N ASP A 69 -10.04 2.43 9.23
CA ASP A 69 -10.81 1.51 8.39
C ASP A 69 -9.96 0.31 7.94
N LEU A 70 -8.62 0.45 7.94
CA LEU A 70 -7.66 -0.60 7.57
C LEU A 70 -7.16 -1.43 8.75
N ASP A 71 -6.87 -0.79 9.90
CA ASP A 71 -6.48 -1.40 11.18
C ASP A 71 -7.67 -2.15 11.79
N ALA A 72 -8.07 -3.23 11.14
CA ALA A 72 -9.29 -3.98 11.41
C ALA A 72 -9.16 -4.80 12.71
N ASN A 73 -7.94 -5.21 13.04
CA ASN A 73 -7.62 -5.90 14.28
C ASN A 73 -7.38 -4.92 15.47
N ALA A 74 -7.31 -3.62 15.21
CA ALA A 74 -7.07 -2.54 16.17
C ALA A 74 -5.75 -2.69 16.95
N ASP A 75 -4.71 -3.21 16.31
CA ASP A 75 -3.38 -3.34 16.89
C ASP A 75 -2.53 -2.06 16.76
N GLY A 76 -3.04 -1.07 16.03
CA GLY A 76 -2.39 0.23 15.83
C GLY A 76 -1.33 0.23 14.73
N ALA A 77 -1.31 -0.80 13.90
CA ALA A 77 -0.50 -0.89 12.69
C ALA A 77 -1.37 -1.42 11.52
N VAL A 78 -0.81 -1.42 10.31
CA VAL A 78 -1.47 -2.01 9.13
C VAL A 78 -0.59 -3.13 8.61
N ASP A 79 -1.07 -4.37 8.69
CA ASP A 79 -0.34 -5.52 8.17
C ASP A 79 -0.48 -5.65 6.64
N PHE A 80 0.21 -6.64 6.06
CA PHE A 80 0.16 -6.86 4.61
C PHE A 80 -1.25 -7.22 4.10
N GLN A 81 -2.04 -7.97 4.88
CA GLN A 81 -3.40 -8.36 4.49
C GLN A 81 -4.33 -7.15 4.47
N GLU A 82 -4.25 -6.29 5.48
CA GLU A 82 -5.00 -5.04 5.57
C GLU A 82 -4.61 -4.08 4.43
N TYR A 83 -3.31 -3.96 4.14
CA TYR A 83 -2.82 -3.21 2.99
C TYR A 83 -3.36 -3.71 1.64
N VAL A 84 -3.31 -5.03 1.38
CA VAL A 84 -3.80 -5.58 0.10
C VAL A 84 -5.31 -5.40 -0.03
N THR A 85 -6.05 -5.41 1.08
CA THR A 85 -7.49 -5.12 1.09
C THR A 85 -7.77 -3.69 0.60
N LEU A 86 -6.99 -2.70 1.05
CA LEU A 86 -7.07 -1.32 0.53
C LEU A 86 -6.86 -1.29 -0.98
N VAL A 87 -5.76 -1.90 -1.45
CA VAL A 87 -5.38 -1.87 -2.86
C VAL A 87 -6.45 -2.54 -3.71
N ALA A 88 -7.02 -3.65 -3.25
CA ALA A 88 -8.13 -4.31 -3.91
C ALA A 88 -9.37 -3.39 -4.00
N CYS A 89 -9.73 -2.70 -2.92
CA CYS A 89 -10.82 -1.73 -2.91
C CYS A 89 -10.60 -0.60 -3.92
N ILE A 90 -9.41 0.04 -3.92
CA ILE A 90 -9.07 1.08 -4.89
C ILE A 90 -9.10 0.54 -6.31
N THR A 91 -8.57 -0.67 -6.53
CA THR A 91 -8.58 -1.33 -7.84
C THR A 91 -10.00 -1.53 -8.35
N MET A 92 -10.92 -1.99 -7.48
CA MET A 92 -12.35 -2.13 -7.82
C MET A 92 -12.98 -0.78 -8.15
N MET A 93 -12.71 0.26 -7.35
CA MET A 93 -13.20 1.61 -7.64
C MET A 93 -12.68 2.10 -9.00
N CYS A 94 -11.38 1.97 -9.28
CA CYS A 94 -10.81 2.34 -10.58
C CYS A 94 -11.40 1.52 -11.73
N ASN A 95 -11.71 0.25 -11.53
CA ASN A 95 -12.34 -0.59 -12.54
C ASN A 95 -13.77 -0.13 -12.88
N GLU A 96 -14.52 0.45 -11.93
CA GLU A 96 -15.83 1.05 -12.20
C GLU A 96 -15.74 2.38 -12.98
N PHE A 97 -14.58 3.04 -12.96
CA PHE A 97 -14.32 4.24 -13.75
C PHE A 97 -13.85 3.96 -15.19
N PHE A 98 -13.61 2.69 -15.54
CA PHE A 98 -13.13 2.25 -16.87
C PHE A 98 -14.24 1.67 -17.75
#